data_AF-A0A966V9L2-F1
#
_entry.id   AF-A0A966V9L2-F1
#
_cell.length_a   1.000
_cell.length_b   1.000
_cell.length_c   1.000
_cell.angle_alpha   90.00
_cell.angle_beta   90.00
_cell.angle_gamma   90.00
#
_symmetry.space_group_name_H-M   'P 1'
#
loop_
_entity.id
_entity.type
_entity.pdbx_description
1 polymer ?
#
loop_
_entity_poly.entity_id
_entity_poly.type
_entity_poly.pdbx_seq_one_letter_code
_entity_poly.pdbx_strand_id
1 'polypeptide(L)'
;MGESYIYSPGVDKNSVVNEFYTLVGLEDFVDLNNNPRLNKETDDNIFAKKTVRADSSVRYSVRLSKDGKIYNPMSIYGQETSSAFLDRVCRASGKFKDVNYKTFDLYVNFLKTKNVAWLHNAEREAE
;
A
#
# COMPACT_ATOMS: atom_id res chain seq x y z
N MET A 1 -37.58 -31.22 -13.67
CA MET A 1 -36.22 -31.23 -14.22
C MET A 1 -35.72 -29.79 -14.21
N GLY A 2 -35.01 -29.39 -13.15
CA GLY A 2 -34.47 -28.03 -13.02
C GLY A 2 -32.97 -28.09 -13.20
N GLU A 3 -32.50 -27.64 -14.36
CA GLU A 3 -31.06 -27.56 -14.67
C GLU A 3 -30.46 -26.42 -13.85
N SER A 4 -29.55 -26.76 -12.94
CA SER A 4 -28.83 -25.81 -12.11
C SER A 4 -27.62 -25.31 -12.89
N TYR A 5 -27.69 -24.08 -13.41
CA TYR A 5 -26.54 -23.42 -14.01
C TYR A 5 -25.54 -23.07 -12.91
N ILE A 6 -24.43 -23.82 -12.84
CA ILE A 6 -23.27 -23.45 -12.02
C ILE A 6 -22.62 -22.24 -12.69
N TYR A 7 -22.86 -21.06 -12.12
CA TYR A 7 -22.11 -19.86 -12.47
C TYR A 7 -20.68 -20.01 -11.95
N SER A 8 -19.77 -20.40 -12.83
CA SER A 8 -18.34 -20.27 -12.58
C SER A 8 -17.96 -18.83 -12.91
N PRO A 9 -17.69 -17.95 -11.93
CA PRO A 9 -17.13 -16.64 -12.24
C PRO A 9 -15.82 -16.90 -12.99
N GLY A 10 -15.77 -16.47 -14.25
CA GLY A 10 -14.57 -16.59 -15.06
C GLY A 10 -13.42 -15.96 -14.30
N VAL A 11 -12.32 -16.69 -14.17
CA VAL A 11 -11.04 -16.10 -13.75
C VAL A 11 -10.71 -15.08 -14.83
N ASP A 12 -10.93 -13.80 -14.53
CA ASP A 12 -10.58 -12.70 -15.40
C ASP A 12 -9.13 -12.87 -15.86
N LYS A 13 -8.92 -13.02 -17.17
CA LYS A 13 -7.59 -13.12 -17.80
C LYS A 13 -6.73 -11.85 -17.62
N ASN A 14 -7.24 -10.87 -16.86
CA ASN A 14 -6.56 -9.66 -16.40
C ASN A 14 -6.60 -9.58 -14.87
N SER A 15 -6.34 -10.70 -14.17
CA SER A 15 -6.32 -10.75 -12.71
C SER A 15 -5.12 -9.99 -12.17
N VAL A 16 -5.27 -8.68 -12.00
CA VAL A 16 -4.32 -7.83 -11.30
C VAL A 16 -4.61 -7.93 -9.81
N VAL A 17 -3.74 -8.60 -9.06
CA VAL A 17 -3.86 -8.72 -7.61
C VAL A 17 -3.20 -7.52 -6.96
N ASN A 18 -3.98 -6.70 -6.27
CA ASN A 18 -3.47 -5.57 -5.51
C ASN A 18 -3.47 -5.90 -4.02
N GLU A 19 -2.32 -5.71 -3.40
CA GLU A 19 -2.10 -5.91 -1.98
C GLU A 19 -1.81 -4.55 -1.34
N PHE A 20 -2.67 -4.14 -0.40
CA PHE A 20 -2.57 -2.85 0.27
C PHE A 20 -2.06 -3.03 1.70
N TYR A 21 -1.01 -2.28 2.03
CA TYR A 21 -0.34 -2.34 3.32
C TYR A 21 -0.49 -1.01 4.06
N THR A 22 -0.71 -1.09 5.36
CA THR A 22 -0.92 0.05 6.25
C THR A 22 -0.04 -0.04 7.49
N LEU A 23 -0.17 0.90 8.43
CA LEU A 23 0.57 0.91 9.69
C LEU A 23 -0.12 -0.02 10.70
N VAL A 24 0.67 -0.70 11.54
CA VAL A 24 0.10 -1.53 12.61
C VAL A 24 -0.77 -0.71 13.58
N GLY A 25 -1.98 -1.19 13.82
CA GLY A 25 -3.07 -0.54 14.53
C GLY A 25 -4.12 0.14 13.64
N LEU A 26 -3.88 0.24 12.32
CA LEU A 26 -4.82 0.77 11.33
C LEU A 26 -5.26 -0.30 10.31
N GLU A 27 -4.78 -1.53 10.44
CA GLU A 27 -5.17 -2.64 9.57
C GLU A 27 -6.61 -3.11 9.76
N ASP A 28 -7.19 -3.61 8.68
CA ASP A 28 -8.45 -4.34 8.69
C ASP A 28 -8.20 -5.83 9.01
N PHE A 29 -7.05 -6.35 8.54
CA PHE A 29 -6.59 -7.71 8.81
C PHE A 29 -5.06 -7.81 8.74
N VAL A 30 -4.51 -8.87 9.32
CA VAL A 30 -3.08 -9.21 9.23
C VAL A 30 -2.88 -10.39 8.30
N ASP A 31 -1.85 -10.31 7.46
CA ASP A 31 -1.46 -11.41 6.57
C ASP A 31 -0.68 -12.52 7.33
N LEU A 32 -0.38 -13.64 6.68
CA LEU A 32 0.41 -14.75 7.24
C LEU A 32 1.79 -14.28 7.73
N ASN A 33 2.36 -13.25 7.09
CA ASN A 33 3.64 -12.66 7.47
C ASN A 33 3.52 -11.61 8.62
N ASN A 34 2.35 -11.52 9.26
CA ASN A 34 2.00 -10.48 10.24
C ASN A 34 2.17 -9.07 9.64
N ASN A 35 1.85 -8.92 8.36
CA ASN A 35 1.87 -7.63 7.70
C ASN A 35 0.49 -6.98 7.85
N PRO A 36 0.40 -5.74 8.37
CA PRO A 36 -0.85 -4.98 8.46
C PRO A 36 -1.41 -4.64 7.07
N ARG A 37 -2.63 -5.12 6.76
CA ARG A 37 -3.26 -4.99 5.43
C ARG A 37 -4.65 -4.36 5.47
N LEU A 38 -5.04 -3.80 4.33
CA LEU A 38 -6.36 -3.21 4.10
C LEU A 38 -7.09 -3.95 2.98
N ASN A 39 -8.41 -4.13 3.15
CA ASN A 39 -9.29 -4.74 2.15
C ASN A 39 -9.78 -3.72 1.10
N LYS A 40 -9.79 -2.44 1.45
CA LYS A 40 -10.34 -1.36 0.62
C LYS A 40 -9.23 -0.58 -0.06
N GLU A 41 -9.25 -0.51 -1.39
CA GLU A 41 -8.29 0.27 -2.20
C GLU A 41 -8.48 1.80 -2.08
N THR A 42 -9.63 2.23 -1.57
CA THR A 42 -10.02 3.65 -1.48
C THR A 42 -9.66 4.27 -0.13
N ASP A 43 -8.96 3.54 0.72
CA ASP A 43 -8.62 3.98 2.06
C ASP A 43 -7.42 4.92 2.05
N ASP A 44 -7.49 6.03 2.79
CA ASP A 44 -6.37 6.97 2.90
C ASP A 44 -5.22 6.39 3.74
N ASN A 45 -5.45 5.34 4.53
CA ASN A 45 -4.41 4.71 5.34
C ASN A 45 -3.54 3.72 4.54
N ILE A 46 -3.68 3.66 3.22
CA ILE A 46 -2.78 2.86 2.37
C ILE A 46 -1.43 3.58 2.27
N PHE A 47 -0.40 2.94 2.80
CA PHE A 47 0.96 3.49 2.81
C PHE A 47 1.88 2.76 1.83
N ALA A 48 1.63 1.49 1.54
CA ALA A 48 2.34 0.76 0.50
C ALA A 48 1.37 -0.12 -0.31
N LYS A 49 1.72 -0.36 -1.58
CA LYS A 49 0.96 -1.23 -2.47
C LYS A 49 1.90 -2.17 -3.22
N LYS A 50 1.46 -3.41 -3.37
CA LYS A 50 2.08 -4.39 -4.24
C LYS A 50 1.04 -4.83 -5.27
N THR A 51 1.39 -4.68 -6.53
CA THR A 51 0.52 -5.03 -7.65
C THR A 51 1.17 -6.16 -8.41
N VAL A 52 0.53 -7.33 -8.41
CA VAL A 52 0.94 -8.49 -9.20
C VAL A 52 0.08 -8.53 -10.44
N ARG A 53 0.69 -8.40 -11.61
CA ARG A 53 0.00 -8.45 -12.90
C ARG A 53 -0.15 -9.90 -13.37
N ALA A 54 -1.08 -10.13 -14.29
CA ALA A 54 -1.28 -11.44 -14.93
C ALA A 54 -0.01 -11.99 -15.62
N ASP A 55 0.88 -11.10 -16.07
CA ASP A 55 2.16 -11.41 -16.69
C ASP A 55 3.25 -11.85 -15.67
N SER A 56 2.90 -12.12 -14.41
CA SER A 56 3.83 -12.35 -13.28
C SER A 56 4.75 -11.17 -12.94
N SER A 57 4.61 -10.04 -13.63
CA SER A 57 5.29 -8.79 -13.31
C SER A 57 4.77 -8.23 -11.97
N VAL A 58 5.68 -8.06 -11.01
CA VAL A 58 5.38 -7.48 -9.70
C VAL A 58 5.84 -6.03 -9.64
N ARG A 59 4.95 -5.14 -9.23
CA ARG A 59 5.23 -3.72 -9.02
C ARG A 59 5.04 -3.38 -7.55
N TYR A 60 6.09 -2.84 -6.95
CA TYR A 60 6.09 -2.37 -5.56
C TYR A 60 6.04 -0.85 -5.58
N SER A 61 5.10 -0.26 -4.85
CA SER A 61 5.04 1.18 -4.69
C SER A 61 4.82 1.58 -3.24
N VAL A 62 5.49 2.65 -2.82
CA VAL A 62 5.40 3.21 -1.46
C VAL A 62 4.89 4.64 -1.53
N ARG A 63 4.12 5.04 -0.52
CA ARG A 63 3.62 6.42 -0.40
C ARG A 63 4.78 7.36 -0.11
N LEU A 64 4.76 8.52 -0.74
CA LEU A 64 5.69 9.63 -0.50
C LEU A 64 5.01 10.77 0.25
N SER A 65 5.79 11.46 1.06
CA SER A 65 5.46 12.74 1.68
C SER A 65 5.52 13.88 0.66
N LYS A 66 4.98 15.06 1.05
CA LYS A 66 5.11 16.30 0.26
C LYS A 66 6.56 16.68 -0.04
N ASP A 67 7.49 16.28 0.83
CA ASP A 67 8.95 16.50 0.70
C ASP A 67 9.62 15.56 -0.33
N GLY A 68 8.88 14.63 -0.94
CA GLY A 68 9.43 13.63 -1.86
C GLY A 68 10.10 12.42 -1.19
N LYS A 69 10.23 12.45 0.14
CA LYS A 69 10.71 11.33 0.96
C LYS A 69 9.63 10.26 1.18
N ILE A 70 10.05 9.07 1.59
CA ILE A 70 9.13 7.98 1.95
C ILE A 70 8.21 8.46 3.09
N TYR A 71 6.91 8.21 2.96
CA TYR A 71 5.91 8.71 3.89
C TYR A 71 6.10 8.12 5.28
N ASN A 72 6.02 8.96 6.32
CA ASN A 72 6.11 8.50 7.70
C ASN A 72 4.79 8.77 8.44
N PRO A 73 3.92 7.77 8.63
CA PRO A 73 2.66 7.92 9.36
C PRO A 73 2.86 8.18 10.87
N MET A 74 4.06 7.99 11.42
CA MET A 74 4.38 8.28 12.83
C MET A 74 4.78 9.72 13.07
N SER A 75 5.11 10.48 12.04
CA SER A 75 5.65 11.82 12.22
C SER A 75 4.55 12.74 12.75
N ILE A 76 4.61 13.03 14.05
CA ILE A 76 3.78 14.04 14.76
C ILE A 76 3.82 15.42 14.10
N TYR A 77 4.85 15.71 13.29
CA TYR A 77 4.98 16.95 12.53
C TYR A 77 4.21 16.97 11.19
N GLY A 78 3.52 15.88 10.85
CA GLY A 78 2.64 15.79 9.66
C GLY A 78 1.16 16.10 9.93
N GLN A 79 0.79 16.42 11.18
CA GLN A 79 -0.55 16.90 11.52
C GLN A 79 -0.74 18.37 11.11
N GLU A 80 -0.60 18.67 9.83
CA GLU A 80 -1.25 19.86 9.28
C GLU A 80 -2.70 19.51 9.00
N THR A 81 -3.55 19.90 9.93
CA THR A 81 -5.01 19.95 9.87
C THR A 81 -5.49 20.86 8.73
N SER A 82 -5.14 20.58 7.47
CA SER A 82 -5.58 21.38 6.32
C SER A 82 -5.40 20.61 5.01
N SER A 83 -6.38 19.77 4.65
CA SER A 83 -6.78 19.50 3.25
C SER A 83 -7.69 18.26 3.06
N ALA A 84 -8.37 17.75 4.09
CA ALA A 84 -9.36 16.67 3.90
C ALA A 84 -10.47 17.03 2.87
N PHE A 85 -10.66 18.32 2.57
CA PHE A 85 -11.62 18.79 1.57
C PHE A 85 -11.05 18.90 0.14
N LEU A 86 -9.79 19.34 -0.03
CA LEU A 86 -9.16 19.49 -1.36
C LEU A 86 -8.54 18.18 -1.89
N ASP A 87 -8.12 17.26 -1.00
CA ASP A 87 -7.52 15.98 -1.39
C ASP A 87 -8.55 15.02 -2.02
N ARG A 88 -9.85 15.21 -1.71
CA ARG A 88 -10.97 14.43 -2.27
C ARG A 88 -11.18 14.64 -3.78
N VAL A 89 -10.72 15.77 -4.32
CA VAL A 89 -10.82 16.16 -5.74
C VAL A 89 -9.55 15.76 -6.53
N CYS A 90 -8.43 15.52 -5.84
CA CYS A 90 -7.18 15.06 -6.45
C CYS A 90 -6.99 13.53 -6.28
N ARG A 91 -8.10 12.77 -6.30
CA ARG A 91 -8.09 11.31 -6.45
C ARG A 91 -7.47 10.98 -7.82
N ALA A 92 -6.23 10.48 -7.83
CA ALA A 92 -5.83 9.27 -8.58
C ALA A 92 -4.31 9.12 -8.82
N SER A 93 -3.48 10.17 -8.81
CA SER A 93 -2.16 10.03 -9.48
C SER A 93 -0.89 10.39 -8.71
N GLY A 94 -0.92 10.98 -7.51
CA GLY A 94 0.19 11.86 -7.13
C GLY A 94 1.14 11.50 -5.99
N LYS A 95 1.05 10.37 -5.28
CA LYS A 95 1.86 10.16 -4.06
C LYS A 95 2.47 8.78 -3.87
N PHE A 96 2.46 7.89 -4.87
CA PHE A 96 3.16 6.60 -4.77
C PHE A 96 4.36 6.57 -5.72
N LYS A 97 5.54 6.26 -5.20
CA LYS A 97 6.75 6.02 -5.99
C LYS A 97 6.96 4.53 -6.12
N ASP A 98 7.29 4.08 -7.32
CA ASP A 98 7.70 2.71 -7.56
C ASP A 98 9.12 2.52 -7.05
N VAL A 99 9.29 1.45 -6.27
CA VAL A 99 10.56 1.16 -5.60
C VAL A 99 10.92 -0.30 -5.81
N ASN A 100 12.16 -0.65 -5.47
CA ASN A 100 12.60 -2.02 -5.49
C ASN A 100 11.94 -2.82 -4.35
N TYR A 101 11.93 -4.15 -4.48
CA TYR A 101 11.45 -5.06 -3.44
C TYR A 101 12.13 -4.82 -2.10
N LYS A 102 13.45 -4.59 -2.07
CA LYS A 102 14.19 -4.35 -0.82
C LYS A 102 13.68 -3.11 -0.09
N THR A 103 13.59 -1.98 -0.77
CA THR A 103 13.03 -0.74 -0.23
C THR A 103 11.61 -0.96 0.30
N PHE A 104 10.79 -1.69 -0.47
CA PHE A 104 9.42 -2.00 -0.09
C PHE A 104 9.36 -2.87 1.17
N ASP A 105 10.17 -3.93 1.25
CA ASP A 105 10.23 -4.82 2.40
C ASP A 105 10.69 -4.09 3.67
N LEU A 106 11.74 -3.26 3.57
CA LEU A 106 12.19 -2.39 4.66
C LEU A 106 11.06 -1.48 5.13
N TYR A 107 10.32 -0.89 4.21
CA TYR A 107 9.20 -0.01 4.54
C TYR A 107 8.02 -0.77 5.17
N VAL A 108 7.66 -1.95 4.69
CA VAL A 108 6.61 -2.79 5.32
C VAL A 108 7.04 -3.23 6.72
N ASN A 109 8.32 -3.56 6.93
CA ASN A 109 8.87 -3.85 8.25
C ASN A 109 8.78 -2.64 9.18
N PHE A 110 9.04 -1.43 8.68
CA PHE A 110 8.78 -0.19 9.41
C PHE A 110 7.30 -0.06 9.81
N LEU A 111 6.36 -0.29 8.87
CA LEU A 111 4.92 -0.20 9.14
C LEU A 111 4.45 -1.20 10.20
N LYS A 112 5.05 -2.41 10.21
CA LYS A 112 4.76 -3.46 11.18
C LYS A 112 5.39 -3.21 12.55
N THR A 113 6.64 -2.76 12.59
CA THR A 113 7.43 -2.67 13.84
C THR A 113 7.45 -1.27 14.44
N LYS A 114 7.00 -0.27 13.70
CA LYS A 114 7.05 1.16 14.08
C LYS A 114 8.48 1.68 14.28
N ASN A 115 9.49 0.93 13.84
CA ASN A 115 10.89 1.26 14.05
C ASN A 115 11.46 2.09 12.89
N VAL A 116 11.74 3.37 13.16
CA VAL A 116 12.24 4.36 12.19
C VAL A 116 13.57 4.00 11.53
N ALA A 117 14.38 3.12 12.13
CA ALA A 117 15.63 2.65 11.51
C ALA A 117 15.37 1.96 10.16
N TRP A 118 14.27 1.20 10.07
CA TRP A 118 13.84 0.56 8.82
C TRP A 118 13.46 1.59 7.76
N LEU A 119 12.82 2.69 8.15
CA LEU A 119 12.49 3.79 7.24
C LEU A 119 13.75 4.43 6.67
N HIS A 120 14.72 4.79 7.51
CA HIS A 120 15.98 5.38 7.04
C HIS A 120 16.77 4.45 6.11
N ASN A 121 16.76 3.14 6.40
CA ASN A 121 17.35 2.14 5.51
C ASN A 121 16.61 2.07 4.16
N ALA A 122 15.26 2.14 4.19
CA ALA A 122 14.46 2.17 2.97
C ALA A 122 14.74 3.42 2.13
N GLU A 123 14.85 4.60 2.77
CA GLU A 123 15.19 5.86 2.10
C GLU A 123 16.55 5.76 1.40
N ARG A 124 17.56 5.23 2.09
CA ARG A 124 18.91 5.04 1.54
C ARG A 124 18.96 4.06 0.36
N GLU A 125 18.11 3.03 0.36
CA GLU A 125 18.00 2.07 -0.74
C GLU A 125 17.17 2.62 -1.92
N ALA A 126 16.37 3.67 -1.69
CA ALA A 126 15.50 4.29 -2.70
C ALA A 126 16.15 5.46 -3.46
N GLU A 127 17.30 5.94 -2.96
CA GLU A 127 18.19 6.94 -3.55
C GLU A 127 19.18 6.30 -4.51
#